data_AF-A0A7S2LCH4-F1
#
_entry.id   AF-A0A7S2LCH4-F1
#
_cell.length_a   1.000
_cell.length_b   1.000
_cell.length_c   1.000
_cell.angle_alpha   90.00
_cell.angle_beta   90.00
_cell.angle_gamma   90.00
#
_symmetry.space_group_name_H-M   'P 1'
#
loop_
_entity.id
_entity.type
_entity.pdbx_description
1 polymer ?
#
loop_
_entity_poly.entity_id
_entity_poly.type
_entity_poly.pdbx_seq_one_letter_code
_entity_poly.pdbx_strand_id
1 'polypeptide(L)'
;MSRNSFHRLKLLLEPHLSRISDESKRRGGIQPISPELKLHCWLTYASGGRFHDARKIANIAFSSFYKSLHSISAAINNCRDLDLKFPQSEEECMNAAEEFARCSREGAIRHCVVSSDNDK
;
A
#
# COMPACT_ATOMS: atom_id res chain seq x y z
N MET A 1 -11.50 -5.04 1.10
CA MET A 1 -11.15 -3.94 2.03
C MET A 1 -12.39 -3.13 2.33
N SER A 2 -12.61 -2.72 3.59
CA SER A 2 -13.77 -1.89 3.95
C SER A 2 -13.58 -0.44 3.52
N ARG A 3 -14.68 0.31 3.34
CA ARG A 3 -14.64 1.75 3.04
C ARG A 3 -13.90 2.55 4.12
N ASN A 4 -14.08 2.20 5.39
CA ASN A 4 -13.45 2.89 6.52
C ASN A 4 -11.94 2.66 6.53
N SER A 5 -11.48 1.43 6.27
CA SER A 5 -10.06 1.11 6.17
C SER A 5 -9.40 1.89 5.02
N PHE A 6 -10.07 1.96 3.86
CA PHE A 6 -9.59 2.74 2.72
C PHE A 6 -9.46 4.23 3.06
N HIS A 7 -10.49 4.79 3.67
CA HIS A 7 -10.50 6.21 4.04
C HIS A 7 -9.40 6.53 5.06
N ARG A 8 -9.22 5.67 6.07
CA ARG A 8 -8.15 5.81 7.06
C ARG A 8 -6.76 5.77 6.41
N LEU A 9 -6.53 4.81 5.50
CA LEU A 9 -5.27 4.74 4.76
C LEU A 9 -5.05 6.00 3.92
N LYS A 10 -6.09 6.50 3.25
CA LYS A 10 -6.00 7.76 2.49
C LYS A 10 -5.55 8.92 3.38
N LEU A 11 -6.17 9.10 4.55
CA LEU A 11 -5.84 10.18 5.49
C LEU A 11 -4.39 10.10 5.97
N LEU A 12 -3.85 8.90 6.21
CA LEU A 12 -2.45 8.71 6.59
C LEU A 12 -1.49 9.13 5.47
N LEU A 13 -1.86 8.88 4.21
CA LEU A 13 -1.00 9.16 3.05
C LEU A 13 -1.16 10.60 2.51
N GLU A 14 -2.26 11.29 2.82
CA GLU A 14 -2.61 12.61 2.28
C GLU A 14 -1.53 13.69 2.49
N PRO A 15 -0.84 13.78 3.64
CA PRO A 15 0.28 14.72 3.83
C PRO A 15 1.45 14.46 2.86
N HIS A 16 1.70 13.19 2.54
CA HIS A 16 2.79 12.78 1.66
C HIS A 16 2.42 12.92 0.17
N LEU A 17 1.13 12.81 -0.17
CA LEU A 17 0.62 12.93 -1.53
C LEU A 17 0.45 14.39 -1.98
N SER A 18 0.11 15.30 -1.07
CA SER A 18 -0.03 16.73 -1.34
C SER A 18 1.27 17.33 -1.89
N ARG A 19 2.41 16.99 -1.28
CA ARG A 19 3.76 17.40 -1.71
C ARG A 19 4.08 16.98 -3.15
N ILE A 20 3.71 15.77 -3.54
CA ILE A 20 3.94 15.24 -4.90
C ILE A 20 3.01 15.94 -5.92
N SER A 21 1.79 16.28 -5.49
CA SER A 21 0.82 16.96 -6.36
C SER A 21 1.23 18.40 -6.72
N ASP A 22 1.84 19.13 -5.78
CA ASP A 22 2.34 20.49 -6.00
C ASP A 22 3.46 20.54 -7.04
N GLU A 23 4.37 19.55 -7.03
CA GLU A 23 5.42 19.42 -8.03
C GLU A 23 4.87 19.13 -9.43
N SER A 24 3.78 18.36 -9.52
CA SER A 24 3.15 18.01 -10.80
C SER A 24 2.41 19.18 -11.45
N LYS A 25 1.67 19.98 -10.65
CA LYS A 25 0.97 21.18 -11.14
C LYS A 25 1.95 22.22 -11.68
N ARG A 26 3.07 22.45 -10.98
CA ARG A 26 4.12 23.41 -11.38
C ARG A 26 4.77 23.08 -12.72
N ARG A 27 4.80 21.82 -13.15
CA ARG A 27 5.56 21.37 -14.33
C ARG A 27 4.77 21.27 -15.63
N GLY A 28 3.43 21.27 -15.60
CA GLY A 28 2.66 20.97 -16.82
C GLY A 28 1.22 21.46 -16.88
N GLY A 29 0.68 22.13 -15.87
CA GLY A 29 -0.69 22.68 -15.92
C GLY A 29 -1.83 21.65 -16.01
N ILE A 30 -1.52 20.35 -16.00
CA ILE A 30 -2.50 19.26 -16.04
C ILE A 30 -3.08 19.06 -14.64
N GLN A 31 -4.40 18.86 -14.55
CA GLN A 31 -5.04 18.50 -13.28
C GLN A 31 -4.49 17.15 -12.77
N PRO A 32 -3.99 17.08 -11.53
CA PRO A 32 -3.46 15.84 -11.00
C PRO A 32 -4.57 14.81 -10.77
N ILE A 33 -4.26 13.54 -11.03
CA ILE A 33 -5.13 12.40 -10.68
C ILE A 33 -5.40 12.44 -9.18
N SER A 34 -6.66 12.23 -8.78
CA SER A 34 -7.05 12.27 -7.37
C SER A 34 -6.33 11.20 -6.55
N PRO A 35 -6.00 11.47 -5.27
CA PRO A 35 -5.39 10.50 -4.36
C PRO A 35 -6.16 9.18 -4.28
N GLU A 36 -7.49 9.24 -4.31
CA GLU A 36 -8.37 8.07 -4.25
C GLU A 36 -8.18 7.14 -5.45
N LEU A 37 -8.09 7.68 -6.66
CA LEU A 37 -7.87 6.88 -7.87
C LEU A 37 -6.47 6.28 -7.89
N LYS A 38 -5.46 7.05 -7.46
CA LYS A 38 -4.09 6.54 -7.34
C LYS A 38 -4.01 5.38 -6.35
N LEU A 39 -4.63 5.55 -5.17
CA LEU A 39 -4.66 4.53 -4.13
C LEU A 39 -5.45 3.30 -4.57
N HIS A 40 -6.58 3.48 -5.26
CA HIS A 40 -7.34 2.38 -5.86
C HIS A 40 -6.48 1.56 -6.82
N CYS A 41 -5.83 2.22 -7.79
CA CYS A 41 -4.95 1.54 -8.74
C CYS A 41 -3.81 0.80 -8.06
N TRP A 42 -3.20 1.42 -7.03
CA TRP A 42 -2.12 0.80 -6.27
C TRP A 42 -2.59 -0.44 -5.52
N LEU A 43 -3.71 -0.37 -4.79
CA LEU A 43 -4.23 -1.50 -4.03
C LEU A 43 -4.65 -2.65 -4.94
N THR A 44 -5.31 -2.36 -6.07
CA THR A 44 -5.67 -3.39 -7.05
C THR A 44 -4.42 -4.07 -7.63
N TYR A 45 -3.37 -3.31 -7.95
CA TYR A 45 -2.12 -3.88 -8.45
C TYR A 45 -1.38 -4.70 -7.39
N ALA A 46 -1.27 -4.18 -6.16
CA ALA A 46 -0.62 -4.85 -5.03
C ALA A 46 -1.35 -6.14 -4.63
N SER A 47 -2.67 -6.22 -4.81
CA SER A 47 -3.44 -7.46 -4.59
C SER A 47 -3.33 -8.48 -5.74
N GLY A 48 -2.42 -8.28 -6.69
CA GLY A 48 -2.23 -9.16 -7.85
C GLY A 48 -3.19 -8.88 -9.02
N GLY A 49 -3.93 -7.77 -8.98
CA GLY A 49 -4.83 -7.37 -10.05
C GLY A 49 -4.07 -6.92 -11.30
N ARG A 50 -4.67 -7.13 -12.47
CA ARG A 50 -4.07 -6.75 -13.76
C ARG A 50 -4.07 -5.23 -13.90
N PHE A 51 -2.90 -4.67 -14.23
CA PHE A 51 -2.75 -3.23 -14.40
C PHE A 51 -3.67 -2.65 -15.50
N HIS A 52 -3.92 -3.42 -16.57
CA HIS A 52 -4.82 -3.03 -17.66
C HIS A 52 -6.26 -2.78 -17.18
N ASP A 53 -6.75 -3.60 -16.25
CA ASP A 53 -8.11 -3.49 -15.74
C ASP A 53 -8.20 -2.31 -14.76
N ALA A 54 -7.24 -2.22 -13.83
CA ALA A 54 -7.15 -1.12 -12.87
C ALA A 54 -7.08 0.26 -13.55
N ARG A 55 -6.25 0.42 -14.59
CA ARG A 55 -6.14 1.69 -15.31
C ARG A 55 -7.38 2.02 -16.14
N LYS A 56 -8.06 1.00 -16.68
CA LYS A 56 -9.26 1.18 -17.50
C LYS A 56 -10.42 1.65 -16.63
N ILE A 57 -10.58 1.07 -15.44
CA ILE A 57 -11.58 1.49 -14.45
C ILE A 57 -11.31 2.93 -13.99
N ALA A 58 -10.05 3.26 -13.71
CA ALA A 58 -9.68 4.61 -13.28
C ALA A 58 -9.60 5.65 -14.41
N ASN A 59 -9.78 5.23 -15.67
CA ASN A 59 -9.60 6.05 -16.88
C ASN A 59 -8.27 6.82 -16.90
N ILE A 60 -7.16 6.14 -16.60
CA ILE A 60 -5.82 6.74 -16.60
C ILE A 60 -4.93 6.18 -17.70
N ALA A 61 -4.10 7.06 -18.25
CA ALA A 61 -3.08 6.69 -19.22
C ALA A 61 -2.04 5.72 -18.61
N PHE A 62 -1.42 4.90 -19.47
CA PHE A 62 -0.42 3.91 -19.07
C PHE A 62 0.72 4.52 -18.22
N SER A 63 1.32 5.61 -18.70
CA SER A 63 2.42 6.28 -17.99
C SER A 63 1.96 6.88 -16.66
N SER A 64 0.74 7.42 -16.62
CA SER A 64 0.15 7.97 -15.40
C SER A 64 -0.17 6.90 -14.35
N PHE A 65 -0.49 5.68 -14.78
CA PHE A 65 -0.69 4.53 -13.88
C PHE A 65 0.58 4.24 -13.09
N TYR A 66 1.72 4.02 -13.76
CA TYR A 66 2.98 3.72 -13.06
C TYR A 66 3.49 4.90 -12.23
N LYS A 67 3.32 6.14 -12.70
CA LYS A 67 3.61 7.32 -11.87
C LYS A 67 2.76 7.36 -10.60
N SER A 68 1.50 6.97 -10.70
CA SER A 68 0.60 6.86 -9.54
C SER A 68 1.08 5.76 -8.59
N LEU A 69 1.49 4.61 -9.10
CA LEU A 69 2.06 3.54 -8.30
C LEU A 69 3.28 4.02 -7.52
N HIS A 70 4.26 4.62 -8.19
CA HIS A 70 5.45 5.15 -7.55
C HIS A 70 5.12 6.21 -6.50
N SER A 71 4.17 7.11 -6.78
CA SER A 71 3.78 8.15 -5.81
C SER A 71 3.17 7.57 -4.53
N ILE A 72 2.34 6.54 -4.65
CA ILE A 72 1.72 5.89 -3.50
C ILE A 72 2.75 5.05 -2.75
N SER A 73 3.61 4.29 -3.45
CA SER A 73 4.71 3.55 -2.81
C SER A 73 5.66 4.48 -2.05
N ALA A 74 6.01 5.63 -2.63
CA ALA A 74 6.82 6.62 -1.95
C ALA A 74 6.10 7.21 -0.73
N ALA A 75 4.79 7.48 -0.82
CA ALA A 75 4.02 7.96 0.32
C ALA A 75 3.96 6.94 1.45
N ILE A 76 3.73 5.66 1.14
CA ILE A 76 3.72 4.56 2.11
C ILE A 76 5.09 4.44 2.80
N ASN A 77 6.18 4.40 2.02
CA ASN A 77 7.53 4.25 2.57
C ASN A 77 8.00 5.46 3.41
N ASN A 78 7.35 6.62 3.30
CA ASN A 78 7.66 7.80 4.11
C ASN A 78 6.68 7.98 5.28
N CYS A 79 5.64 7.14 5.39
CA CYS A 79 4.63 7.22 6.42
C CYS A 79 5.03 6.32 7.60
N ARG A 80 5.58 6.93 8.66
CA ARG A 80 6.05 6.21 9.87
C ARG A 80 4.95 5.39 10.54
N ASP A 81 3.70 5.82 10.45
CA ASP A 81 2.55 5.09 11.00
C ASP A 81 2.31 3.74 10.30
N LEU A 82 2.89 3.55 9.12
CA LEU A 82 2.81 2.32 8.32
C LEU A 82 4.11 1.50 8.37
N ASP A 83 5.09 1.89 9.18
CA ASP A 83 6.34 1.14 9.32
C ASP A 83 6.06 -0.29 9.80
N LEU A 84 6.66 -1.25 9.11
CA LEU A 84 6.57 -2.65 9.47
C LEU A 84 7.32 -2.88 10.78
N LYS A 85 6.61 -3.44 11.77
CA LYS A 85 7.20 -3.92 13.00
C LYS A 85 7.39 -5.43 12.87
N PHE A 86 8.62 -5.85 12.66
CA PHE A 86 8.95 -7.27 12.61
C PHE A 86 9.08 -7.82 14.02
N PRO A 87 8.54 -9.01 14.30
CA PRO A 87 8.76 -9.67 15.58
C PRO A 87 10.27 -9.86 15.82
N GLN A 88 10.72 -9.56 17.04
CA GLN A 88 12.12 -9.60 17.44
C GLN A 88 12.43 -10.75 18.41
N SER A 89 11.41 -11.40 18.97
CA SER A 89 11.55 -12.55 19.84
C SER A 89 10.86 -13.79 19.27
N GLU A 90 11.28 -14.97 19.71
CA GLU A 90 10.61 -16.23 19.35
C GLU A 90 9.13 -16.22 19.77
N GLU A 91 8.81 -15.64 20.93
CA GLU A 91 7.43 -15.48 21.40
C GLU A 91 6.62 -14.57 20.48
N GLU A 92 7.16 -13.42 20.07
CA GLU A 92 6.50 -12.54 19.10
C GLU A 92 6.32 -13.22 17.74
N CYS A 93 7.29 -14.04 17.32
CA CYS A 93 7.20 -14.81 16.10
C CYS A 93 6.07 -15.85 16.15
N MET A 94 5.97 -16.58 17.25
CA MET A 94 4.90 -17.55 17.47
C MET A 94 3.53 -16.88 17.50
N ASN A 95 3.41 -15.77 18.22
CA ASN A 95 2.18 -14.98 18.28
C ASN A 95 1.76 -14.49 16.88
N ALA A 96 2.69 -13.94 16.11
CA ALA A 96 2.40 -13.48 14.75
C ALA A 96 1.95 -14.63 13.83
N ALA A 97 2.61 -15.79 13.91
CA ALA A 97 2.24 -16.97 13.13
C ALA A 97 0.84 -17.50 13.48
N GLU A 98 0.47 -17.47 14.77
CA GLU A 98 -0.88 -17.83 15.22
C GLU A 98 -1.92 -16.83 14.72
N GLU A 99 -1.62 -15.53 14.73
CA GLU A 99 -2.54 -14.53 14.18
C GLU A 99 -2.76 -14.70 12.67
N PHE A 100 -1.70 -15.02 11.92
CA PHE A 100 -1.82 -15.35 10.49
C PHE A 100 -2.70 -16.59 10.28
N ALA A 101 -2.49 -17.64 11.08
CA ALA A 101 -3.33 -18.84 11.03
C ALA A 101 -4.81 -18.49 11.28
N ARG A 102 -5.09 -17.68 12.32
CA ARG A 102 -6.45 -17.23 12.67
C ARG A 102 -7.11 -16.43 11.56
N CYS A 103 -6.36 -15.59 10.84
CA CYS A 103 -6.88 -14.75 9.76
C CYS A 103 -6.99 -15.49 8.42
N SER A 104 -6.34 -16.64 8.29
CA SER A 104 -6.36 -17.45 7.08
C SER A 104 -7.60 -18.35 7.02
N ARG A 105 -8.05 -18.65 5.79
CA ARG A 105 -9.15 -19.59 5.58
C ARG A 105 -8.76 -20.96 6.12
N GLU A 106 -9.54 -21.49 7.07
CA GLU A 106 -9.36 -22.83 7.66
C GLU A 106 -7.98 -23.05 8.31
N GLY A 107 -7.29 -21.96 8.69
CA GLY A 107 -5.93 -22.08 9.22
C GLY A 107 -4.93 -22.58 8.19
N ALA A 108 -5.14 -22.28 6.90
CA ALA A 108 -4.26 -22.73 5.82
C ALA A 108 -2.84 -22.15 5.90
N ILE A 109 -2.66 -20.98 6.54
CA ILE A 109 -1.36 -20.34 6.68
C ILE A 109 -0.89 -20.51 8.13
N ARG A 110 -0.19 -21.62 8.40
CA ARG A 110 0.40 -21.92 9.73
C ARG A 110 1.91 -21.68 9.71
N HIS A 111 2.47 -21.33 10.87
CA HIS A 111 3.92 -21.12 11.03
C HIS A 111 4.51 -20.08 10.06
N CYS A 112 3.68 -19.19 9.51
CA CYS A 112 4.14 -18.13 8.63
C CYS A 112 4.54 -16.94 9.46
N VAL A 113 5.84 -16.64 9.49
CA VAL A 113 6.36 -15.43 10.10
C VAL A 113 7.45 -14.84 9.21
N VAL A 114 7.52 -13.51 9.17
CA VAL A 114 8.66 -12.81 8.59
C VAL A 114 9.55 -12.41 9.75
N SER A 115 10.63 -13.16 9.97
CA SER A 115 11.70 -12.79 10.90
C SER A 115 12.70 -11.88 10.20
N SER A 116 13.22 -10.89 10.91
CA SER A 116 14.49 -10.29 10.55
C SER A 116 15.58 -11.25 11.03
N ASP A 117 16.23 -11.97 10.11
CA ASP A 117 17.38 -12.81 10.43
C ASP A 117 18.50 -11.93 10.99
N ASN A 118 18.53 -11.78 12.32
CA ASN A 118 19.58 -11.11 13.06
C ASN A 118 20.44 -12.14 13.82
N ASP A 119 20.53 -13.35 13.30
CA ASP A 119 21.50 -14.36 13.72
C ASP A 119 22.86 -14.08 13.07
N LYS A 120 23.55 -13.06 13.59
CA LYS A 120 25.02 -12.92 13.53
C LYS A 120 25.57 -12.34 14.82
#